data_AF-W7Q5R6-F1
#
_entry.id   AF-W7Q5R6-F1
#
_cell.length_a   1.000
_cell.length_b   1.000
_cell.length_c   1.000
_cell.angle_alpha   90.00
_cell.angle_beta   90.00
_cell.angle_gamma   90.00
#
_symmetry.space_group_name_H-M   'P 1'
#
loop_
_entity.id
_entity.type
_entity.pdbx_description
1 polymer ?
#
loop_
_entity_poly.entity_id
_entity_poly.type
_entity_poly.pdbx_seq_one_letter_code
_entity_poly.pdbx_strand_id
1 'polypeptide(L)'
;MKLNLQQLTACVLALTTLIGCQEGSSDSSGSGTGQSGSLAAMTIFQGELVFIDRNTIYSFQLSNKFAPELHIAERTNNNVETVSNYNDEYLMIGTNTGVLIYAKAIAVQDRERFALVSRISHLRAYDPVIAIGDTAYYTTRNGDTDFNSERTDVVGVIDIGNIESPVIESLYLDLYEPKGLGLHNNTLYVCDKKEGLVKFNVEEIANEANDLVDIDGTPVTDEQTVKGLVRQPLDNSYACNDLIVNGDTLILTSALGIQQLRIENEGLASLSEISKDG
;
A
#
# COMPACT_ATOMS: atom_id res chain seq x y z
N MET A 1 -55.46 64.02 20.86
CA MET A 1 -54.04 64.11 21.25
C MET A 1 -53.24 64.22 19.96
N LYS A 2 -52.70 65.41 19.67
CA LYS A 2 -52.23 65.78 18.32
C LYS A 2 -50.85 65.20 18.07
N LEU A 3 -50.68 64.37 17.06
CA LEU A 3 -49.42 64.36 16.32
C LEU A 3 -49.72 64.58 14.84
N ASN A 4 -49.14 65.67 14.36
CA ASN A 4 -49.42 66.31 13.10
C ASN A 4 -48.33 65.92 12.11
N LEU A 5 -48.82 65.72 10.90
CA LEU A 5 -48.18 65.39 9.65
C LEU A 5 -47.36 66.58 9.15
N GLN A 6 -46.07 66.39 8.87
CA GLN A 6 -45.19 67.22 8.03
C GLN A 6 -43.77 66.60 8.13
N GLN A 7 -43.06 66.17 7.09
CA GLN A 7 -43.12 66.36 5.65
C GLN A 7 -42.37 65.20 4.95
N LEU A 8 -42.82 64.85 3.74
CA LEU A 8 -42.05 64.48 2.54
C LEU A 8 -40.77 63.65 2.79
N THR A 9 -40.66 62.43 2.26
CA THR A 9 -40.21 62.27 0.86
C THR A 9 -40.61 60.88 0.35
N ALA A 10 -41.32 60.86 -0.78
CA ALA A 10 -41.53 59.68 -1.59
C ALA A 10 -40.23 59.33 -2.34
N CYS A 11 -39.79 58.07 -2.28
CA CYS A 11 -39.30 57.34 -3.44
C CYS A 11 -38.89 55.91 -3.05
N VAL A 12 -39.73 54.97 -3.47
CA VAL A 12 -39.37 53.72 -4.13
C VAL A 12 -38.01 53.13 -3.76
N LEU A 13 -38.00 51.99 -3.07
CA LEU A 13 -36.94 51.01 -3.28
C LEU A 13 -37.49 49.58 -3.21
N ALA A 14 -37.68 49.04 -4.41
CA ALA A 14 -37.48 47.66 -4.83
C ALA A 14 -37.61 46.56 -3.77
N LEU A 15 -38.73 45.85 -3.85
CA LEU A 15 -38.91 44.49 -3.36
C LEU A 15 -38.01 43.56 -4.19
N THR A 16 -36.75 43.39 -3.78
CA THR A 16 -35.87 42.33 -4.28
C THR A 16 -35.95 41.14 -3.32
N THR A 17 -36.65 40.10 -3.74
CA THR A 17 -36.58 38.77 -3.11
C THR A 17 -35.17 38.23 -3.29
N LEU A 18 -34.38 38.25 -2.21
CA LEU A 18 -33.16 37.48 -2.10
C LEU A 18 -33.54 36.00 -2.02
N ILE A 19 -33.48 35.31 -3.16
CA ILE A 19 -33.33 33.86 -3.17
C ILE A 19 -31.89 33.62 -2.73
N GLY A 20 -31.70 33.37 -1.44
CA GLY A 20 -30.44 32.85 -0.93
C GLY A 20 -30.20 31.48 -1.55
N CYS A 21 -29.07 31.31 -2.23
CA CYS A 21 -28.56 30.00 -2.57
C CYS A 21 -28.17 29.34 -1.25
N GLN A 22 -28.98 28.42 -0.76
CA GLN A 22 -28.56 27.54 0.32
C GLN A 22 -27.58 26.57 -0.33
N GLU A 23 -26.28 26.86 -0.22
CA GLU A 23 -25.24 25.86 -0.43
C GLU A 23 -25.52 24.75 0.58
N GLY A 24 -26.17 23.69 0.10
CA GLY A 24 -26.16 22.42 0.80
C GLY A 24 -24.71 21.95 0.80
N SER A 25 -23.95 22.37 1.81
CA SER A 25 -22.75 21.66 2.22
C SER A 25 -23.22 20.29 2.71
N SER A 26 -23.37 19.37 1.76
CA SER A 26 -23.19 17.96 2.05
C SER A 26 -21.72 17.82 2.43
N ASP A 27 -21.40 18.07 3.70
CA ASP A 27 -20.24 17.48 4.34
C ASP A 27 -20.49 15.97 4.27
N SER A 28 -20.07 15.38 3.15
CA SER A 28 -19.73 13.97 3.13
C SER A 28 -18.53 13.86 4.05
N SER A 29 -18.79 13.69 5.35
CA SER A 29 -17.80 13.18 6.29
C SER A 29 -17.46 11.76 5.84
N GLY A 30 -16.63 11.66 4.79
CA GLY A 30 -16.08 10.41 4.32
C GLY A 30 -15.26 9.85 5.47
N SER A 31 -15.83 8.91 6.21
CA SER A 31 -15.18 8.23 7.32
C SER A 31 -14.18 7.16 6.85
N GLY A 32 -13.61 7.34 5.66
CA GLY A 32 -12.62 6.44 5.09
C GLY A 32 -11.22 6.97 5.39
N THR A 33 -10.37 6.12 5.98
CA THR A 33 -8.92 6.31 5.92
C THR A 33 -8.46 6.06 4.48
N GLY A 34 -7.61 6.93 3.94
CA GLY A 34 -7.02 6.71 2.62
C GLY A 34 -6.19 5.42 2.59
N GLN A 35 -6.05 4.83 1.41
CA GLN A 35 -5.23 3.65 1.18
C GLN A 35 -3.87 4.07 0.61
N SER A 36 -2.81 3.48 1.15
CA SER A 36 -1.44 3.70 0.70
C SER A 36 -1.05 2.67 -0.38
N GLY A 37 -0.16 3.07 -1.30
CA GLY A 37 0.52 2.13 -2.19
C GLY A 37 1.57 1.31 -1.45
N SER A 38 2.11 0.29 -2.12
CA SER A 38 3.07 -0.63 -1.50
C SER A 38 4.43 0.00 -1.18
N LEU A 39 4.80 1.09 -1.85
CA LEU A 39 6.05 1.82 -1.58
C LEU A 39 5.90 2.85 -0.45
N ALA A 40 4.80 2.85 0.29
CA ALA A 40 4.52 3.87 1.28
C ALA A 40 5.44 3.80 2.50
N ALA A 41 5.98 4.95 2.90
CA ALA A 41 6.73 5.12 4.14
C ALA A 41 5.84 5.58 5.32
N MET A 42 4.52 5.66 5.11
CA MET A 42 3.54 6.08 6.10
C MET A 42 2.22 5.34 5.93
N THR A 43 1.57 5.02 7.04
CA THR A 43 0.22 4.41 7.05
C THR A 43 -0.57 4.89 8.26
N ILE A 44 -1.88 4.68 8.24
CA ILE A 44 -2.73 4.84 9.42
C ILE A 44 -2.94 3.47 10.04
N PHE A 45 -2.69 3.35 11.34
CA PHE A 45 -2.83 2.11 12.10
C PHE A 45 -3.44 2.42 13.46
N GLN A 46 -4.62 1.85 13.75
CA GLN A 46 -5.33 2.03 15.01
C GLN A 46 -5.45 3.51 15.47
N GLY A 47 -5.77 4.42 14.54
CA GLY A 47 -5.95 5.85 14.82
C GLY A 47 -4.66 6.66 15.01
N GLU A 48 -3.49 6.05 14.74
CA GLU A 48 -2.19 6.73 14.69
C GLU A 48 -1.71 6.86 13.26
N LEU A 49 -1.03 7.97 12.96
CA LEU A 49 -0.17 8.04 11.78
C LEU A 49 1.15 7.37 12.15
N VAL A 50 1.44 6.26 11.49
CA VAL A 50 2.70 5.54 11.61
C VAL A 50 3.58 5.91 10.42
N PHE A 51 4.85 6.17 10.68
CA PHE A 51 5.82 6.45 9.62
C PHE A 51 7.19 5.90 10.00
N ILE A 52 8.02 5.70 8.98
CA ILE A 52 9.35 5.11 9.14
C ILE A 52 10.44 6.09 8.69
N ASP A 53 11.57 6.04 9.39
CA ASP A 53 12.80 6.70 8.95
C ASP A 53 14.03 5.86 9.35
N ARG A 54 14.88 5.57 8.37
CA ARG A 54 16.07 4.72 8.47
C ARG A 54 15.82 3.38 9.12
N ASN A 55 16.01 3.26 10.42
CA ASN A 55 15.89 2.02 11.17
C ASN A 55 14.84 2.13 12.29
N THR A 56 13.94 3.11 12.19
CA THR A 56 13.10 3.53 13.29
C THR A 56 11.64 3.68 12.83
N ILE A 57 10.70 3.13 13.60
CA ILE A 57 9.26 3.27 13.40
C ILE A 57 8.73 4.32 14.39
N TYR A 58 8.09 5.35 13.86
CA TYR A 58 7.49 6.44 14.61
C TYR A 58 5.97 6.39 14.54
N SER A 59 5.32 6.99 15.54
CA SER A 59 3.87 7.17 15.51
C SER A 59 3.45 8.45 16.21
N PHE A 60 2.28 8.98 15.84
CA PHE A 60 1.57 9.96 16.65
C PHE A 60 0.06 9.81 16.50
N GLN A 61 -0.67 10.17 17.53
CA GLN A 61 -2.13 10.06 17.55
C GLN A 61 -2.78 11.12 16.67
N LEU A 62 -3.80 10.73 15.90
CA LEU A 62 -4.57 11.63 15.03
C LEU A 62 -5.76 12.32 15.75
N SER A 63 -5.98 11.99 17.03
CA SER A 63 -7.09 12.54 17.83
C SER A 63 -6.97 14.05 18.06
N ASN A 64 -5.75 14.59 18.14
CA ASN A 64 -5.49 16.03 18.27
C ASN A 64 -4.91 16.63 16.98
N LYS A 65 -5.80 17.14 16.12
CA LYS A 65 -5.44 17.69 14.80
C LYS A 65 -4.50 18.90 14.83
N PHE A 66 -4.44 19.63 15.95
CA PHE A 66 -3.72 20.90 16.04
C PHE A 66 -2.43 20.84 16.86
N ALA A 67 -2.19 19.72 17.55
CA ALA A 67 -0.96 19.48 18.31
C ALA A 67 -0.68 17.97 18.35
N PRO A 68 -0.12 17.39 17.26
CA PRO A 68 0.27 15.99 17.24
C PRO A 68 1.41 15.77 18.25
N GLU A 69 1.23 14.79 19.13
CA GLU A 69 2.28 14.37 20.07
C GLU A 69 3.09 13.24 19.44
N LEU A 70 4.35 13.53 19.09
CA LEU A 70 5.26 12.52 18.57
C LEU A 70 5.56 11.49 19.66
N HIS A 71 5.17 10.25 19.42
CA HIS A 71 5.59 9.12 20.21
C HIS A 71 6.78 8.45 19.50
N ILE A 72 7.94 8.53 20.15
CA ILE A 72 9.18 7.86 19.76
C ILE A 72 9.16 6.44 20.35
N ALA A 73 9.79 5.42 19.79
CA ALA A 73 10.08 5.05 18.41
C ALA A 73 10.66 3.64 18.51
N GLU A 74 10.09 2.68 17.81
CA GLU A 74 10.61 1.31 17.86
C GLU A 74 11.87 1.26 16.97
N ARG A 75 13.03 1.00 17.59
CA ARG A 75 14.30 0.89 16.86
C ARG A 75 14.44 -0.54 16.35
N THR A 76 14.34 -0.67 15.04
CA THR A 76 14.63 -1.92 14.34
C THR A 76 16.15 -2.10 14.17
N ASN A 77 16.57 -3.34 13.98
CA ASN A 77 17.97 -3.70 13.66
C ASN A 77 18.27 -3.63 12.14
N ASN A 78 17.30 -3.23 11.33
CA ASN A 78 17.34 -3.26 9.87
C ASN A 78 17.02 -1.86 9.32
N ASN A 79 17.34 -1.56 8.06
CA ASN A 79 16.82 -0.34 7.45
C ASN A 79 15.42 -0.62 6.92
N VAL A 80 14.43 0.10 7.44
CA VAL A 80 13.02 0.04 7.06
C VAL A 80 12.77 0.92 5.84
N GLU A 81 11.97 0.43 4.90
CA GLU A 81 11.75 1.07 3.60
C GLU A 81 10.27 1.31 3.31
N THR A 82 9.41 0.36 3.69
CA THR A 82 7.96 0.45 3.50
C THR A 82 7.22 0.07 4.76
N VAL A 83 6.01 0.60 4.92
CA VAL A 83 5.09 0.28 6.01
C VAL A 83 3.67 0.24 5.49
N SER A 84 2.98 -0.87 5.73
CA SER A 84 1.56 -1.04 5.43
C SER A 84 0.80 -1.54 6.66
N ASN A 85 -0.48 -1.16 6.72
CA ASN A 85 -1.41 -1.68 7.73
C ASN A 85 -2.01 -2.99 7.21
N TYR A 86 -1.92 -4.03 8.01
CA TYR A 86 -2.53 -5.33 7.74
C TYR A 86 -3.61 -5.64 8.78
N ASN A 87 -4.85 -5.71 8.31
CA ASN A 87 -6.07 -6.03 9.08
C ASN A 87 -6.29 -5.20 10.36
N ASP A 88 -5.72 -3.99 10.45
CA ASP A 88 -5.74 -3.12 11.64
C ASP A 88 -5.18 -3.75 12.92
N GLU A 89 -4.46 -4.86 12.79
CA GLU A 89 -3.84 -5.59 13.90
C GLU A 89 -2.31 -5.60 13.80
N TYR A 90 -1.79 -5.59 12.57
CA TYR A 90 -0.36 -5.67 12.30
C TYR A 90 0.13 -4.56 11.38
N LEU A 91 1.40 -4.23 11.53
CA LEU A 91 2.20 -3.44 10.60
C LEU A 91 3.13 -4.38 9.86
N MET A 92 3.04 -4.39 8.54
CA MET A 92 4.00 -5.05 7.67
C MET A 92 5.08 -4.04 7.31
N ILE A 93 6.33 -4.35 7.66
CA ILE A 93 7.46 -3.47 7.43
C ILE A 93 8.43 -4.14 6.47
N GLY A 94 8.55 -3.59 5.26
CA GLY A 94 9.56 -4.01 4.31
C GLY A 94 10.91 -3.41 4.69
N THR A 95 11.97 -4.22 4.61
CA THR A 95 13.33 -3.80 4.96
C THR A 95 14.31 -4.24 3.91
N ASN A 96 15.51 -3.68 3.97
CA ASN A 96 16.55 -4.03 3.00
C ASN A 96 17.07 -5.50 3.11
N THR A 97 16.50 -6.35 3.99
CA THR A 97 16.95 -7.72 4.30
C THR A 97 15.81 -8.68 4.65
N GLY A 98 14.56 -8.23 4.61
CA GLY A 98 13.47 -9.02 5.13
C GLY A 98 12.20 -8.23 5.38
N VAL A 99 11.15 -8.96 5.72
CA VAL A 99 9.88 -8.43 6.21
C VAL A 99 9.87 -8.53 7.74
N LEU A 100 9.53 -7.43 8.42
CA LEU A 100 9.26 -7.43 9.86
C LEU A 100 7.75 -7.26 10.08
N ILE A 101 7.19 -8.06 10.99
CA ILE A 101 5.78 -7.97 11.37
C ILE A 101 5.71 -7.43 12.79
N TYR A 102 5.05 -6.28 12.95
CA TYR A 102 4.85 -5.64 14.24
C TYR A 102 3.38 -5.61 14.62
N ALA A 103 3.09 -5.68 15.91
CA ALA A 103 1.76 -5.43 16.47
C ALA A 103 1.82 -4.27 17.46
N LYS A 104 0.64 -3.80 17.90
CA LYS A 104 0.58 -2.89 19.04
C LYS A 104 1.13 -3.57 20.30
N ALA A 105 2.00 -2.89 21.04
CA ALA A 105 2.50 -3.44 22.29
C ALA A 105 1.36 -3.60 23.33
N ILE A 106 1.30 -4.74 24.01
CA ILE A 106 0.29 -5.06 25.05
C ILE A 106 0.31 -4.04 26.20
N ALA A 107 1.50 -3.56 26.56
CA ALA A 107 1.69 -2.49 27.51
C ALA A 107 2.43 -1.35 26.83
N VAL A 108 1.71 -0.29 26.45
CA VAL A 108 2.36 0.96 26.09
C VAL A 108 2.91 1.59 27.36
N GLN A 109 4.18 1.31 27.66
CA GLN A 109 4.98 2.17 28.52
C GLN A 109 5.71 3.20 27.65
N ASP A 110 6.26 4.25 28.27
CA ASP A 110 6.90 5.40 27.61
C ASP A 110 8.02 5.09 26.58
N ARG A 111 8.34 3.82 26.30
CA ARG A 111 9.43 3.42 25.40
C ARG A 111 9.07 2.44 24.28
N GLU A 112 7.97 1.69 24.36
CA GLU A 112 7.65 0.65 23.36
C GLU A 112 6.17 0.77 22.94
N ARG A 113 5.94 1.30 21.73
CA ARG A 113 4.58 1.46 21.15
C ARG A 113 4.17 0.26 20.30
N PHE A 114 5.15 -0.41 19.71
CA PHE A 114 4.98 -1.57 18.84
C PHE A 114 5.89 -2.69 19.33
N ALA A 115 5.45 -3.94 19.17
CA ALA A 115 6.22 -5.12 19.52
C ALA A 115 6.46 -5.96 18.26
N LEU A 116 7.69 -6.43 18.06
CA LEU A 116 8.01 -7.34 16.97
C LEU A 116 7.31 -8.69 17.24
N VAL A 117 6.50 -9.14 16.29
CA VAL A 117 5.79 -10.42 16.32
C VAL A 117 6.66 -11.50 15.70
N SER A 118 7.09 -11.27 14.46
CA SER A 118 7.88 -12.23 13.69
C SER A 118 8.67 -11.51 12.60
N ARG A 119 9.52 -12.27 11.89
CA ARG A 119 10.29 -11.77 10.76
C ARG A 119 10.52 -12.85 9.72
N ILE A 120 10.69 -12.41 8.48
CA ILE A 120 11.14 -13.23 7.35
C ILE A 120 12.41 -12.60 6.84
N SER A 121 13.42 -13.40 6.54
CA SER A 121 14.68 -12.92 5.97
C SER A 121 14.78 -13.32 4.51
N HIS A 122 15.29 -12.40 3.69
CA HIS A 122 15.61 -12.65 2.30
C HIS A 122 16.96 -12.00 1.95
N LEU A 123 17.42 -12.16 0.71
CA LEU A 123 18.64 -11.52 0.21
C LEU A 123 18.55 -10.00 0.32
N ARG A 124 19.67 -9.32 0.54
CA ARG A 124 19.68 -7.87 0.73
C ARG A 124 19.16 -7.14 -0.52
N ALA A 125 18.00 -6.49 -0.47
CA ALA A 125 17.36 -5.89 -1.63
C ALA A 125 16.32 -4.85 -1.19
N TYR A 126 15.85 -4.01 -2.12
CA TYR A 126 14.71 -3.12 -1.83
C TYR A 126 13.42 -3.89 -1.79
N ASP A 127 12.59 -3.68 -0.76
CA ASP A 127 11.46 -4.55 -0.45
C ASP A 127 10.17 -3.83 -0.02
N PRO A 128 9.21 -3.59 -0.93
CA PRO A 128 7.83 -3.35 -0.52
C PRO A 128 7.10 -4.64 -0.17
N VAL A 129 6.25 -4.57 0.87
CA VAL A 129 5.44 -5.69 1.35
C VAL A 129 3.96 -5.30 1.51
N ILE A 130 3.07 -6.17 1.06
CA ILE A 130 1.63 -6.10 1.36
C ILE A 130 1.17 -7.44 1.92
N ALA A 131 0.08 -7.43 2.69
CA ALA A 131 -0.55 -8.63 3.22
C ALA A 131 -2.08 -8.53 3.11
N ILE A 132 -2.73 -9.62 2.71
CA ILE A 132 -4.19 -9.75 2.62
C ILE A 132 -4.58 -11.19 2.93
N GLY A 133 -5.54 -11.36 3.85
CA GLY A 133 -5.88 -12.69 4.37
C GLY A 133 -4.63 -13.40 4.88
N ASP A 134 -4.54 -14.71 4.68
CA ASP A 134 -3.42 -15.50 5.22
C ASP A 134 -2.16 -15.45 4.34
N THR A 135 -2.01 -14.43 3.48
CA THR A 135 -0.87 -14.37 2.56
C THR A 135 -0.26 -12.97 2.49
N ALA A 136 1.07 -12.92 2.52
CA ALA A 136 1.86 -11.72 2.25
C ALA A 136 2.65 -11.87 0.96
N TYR A 137 2.92 -10.73 0.32
CA TYR A 137 3.70 -10.65 -0.90
C TYR A 137 4.74 -9.57 -0.74
N TYR A 138 5.93 -9.86 -1.23
CA TYR A 138 7.04 -8.93 -1.21
C TYR A 138 7.73 -8.95 -2.57
N THR A 139 8.40 -7.86 -2.93
CA THR A 139 9.21 -7.84 -4.14
C THR A 139 10.62 -7.40 -3.79
N THR A 140 11.63 -8.14 -4.24
CA THR A 140 13.00 -7.70 -4.11
C THR A 140 13.51 -7.17 -5.45
N ARG A 141 14.35 -6.14 -5.39
CA ARG A 141 15.16 -5.66 -6.53
C ARG A 141 16.52 -5.16 -6.06
N ASN A 142 17.53 -5.27 -6.94
CA ASN A 142 18.88 -4.75 -6.67
C ASN A 142 19.02 -3.22 -6.84
N GLY A 143 18.14 -2.57 -7.60
CA GLY A 143 18.33 -1.17 -7.94
C GLY A 143 19.52 -0.93 -8.87
N ASP A 144 20.10 0.26 -8.78
CA ASP A 144 21.25 0.68 -9.56
C ASP A 144 22.54 0.14 -8.90
N THR A 145 22.91 -1.09 -9.27
CA THR A 145 24.24 -1.71 -9.12
C THR A 145 25.06 -1.27 -7.90
N ASP A 146 24.83 -1.86 -6.73
CA ASP A 146 25.77 -1.89 -5.58
C ASP A 146 25.31 -2.82 -4.44
N PHE A 147 24.05 -3.30 -4.45
CA PHE A 147 23.52 -4.17 -3.39
C PHE A 147 24.03 -5.61 -3.49
N ASN A 148 23.76 -6.31 -4.61
CA ASN A 148 24.16 -7.71 -4.84
C ASN A 148 24.53 -7.95 -6.32
N SER A 149 25.43 -8.90 -6.60
CA SER A 149 25.85 -9.31 -7.96
C SER A 149 25.01 -10.44 -8.57
N GLU A 150 24.00 -10.95 -7.84
CA GLU A 150 23.19 -12.12 -8.21
C GLU A 150 21.70 -11.77 -8.32
N ARG A 151 20.91 -12.67 -8.94
CA ARG A 151 19.48 -12.51 -9.25
C ARG A 151 18.70 -12.15 -7.97
N THR A 152 18.30 -10.89 -7.88
CA THR A 152 17.60 -10.29 -6.73
C THR A 152 16.21 -9.79 -7.10
N ASP A 153 15.83 -9.91 -8.36
CA ASP A 153 14.51 -9.56 -8.86
C ASP A 153 13.59 -10.74 -8.61
N VAL A 154 12.77 -10.61 -7.56
CA VAL A 154 11.92 -11.70 -7.08
C VAL A 154 10.59 -11.13 -6.63
N VAL A 155 9.51 -11.88 -6.83
CA VAL A 155 8.27 -11.72 -6.06
C VAL A 155 8.17 -12.95 -5.16
N GLY A 156 8.12 -12.74 -3.85
CA GLY A 156 7.93 -13.81 -2.89
C GLY A 156 6.49 -13.89 -2.40
N VAL A 157 5.97 -15.10 -2.29
CA VAL A 157 4.68 -15.43 -1.67
C VAL A 157 4.95 -16.03 -0.30
N ILE A 158 4.29 -15.51 0.72
CA ILE A 158 4.48 -15.89 2.12
C ILE A 158 3.15 -16.35 2.69
N ASP A 159 3.12 -17.54 3.27
CA ASP A 159 2.06 -17.96 4.18
C ASP A 159 2.23 -17.24 5.53
N ILE A 160 1.21 -16.47 5.90
CA ILE A 160 1.11 -15.78 7.19
C ILE A 160 -0.08 -16.27 8.01
N GLY A 161 -0.68 -17.42 7.68
CA GLY A 161 -1.77 -18.03 8.44
C GLY A 161 -1.40 -18.30 9.91
N ASN A 162 -0.11 -18.53 10.18
CA ASN A 162 0.47 -18.33 11.50
C ASN A 162 1.42 -17.13 11.48
N ILE A 163 0.90 -15.95 11.87
CA ILE A 163 1.64 -14.69 11.85
C ILE A 163 2.91 -14.69 12.72
N GLU A 164 2.99 -15.56 13.73
CA GLU A 164 4.16 -15.69 14.60
C GLU A 164 5.30 -16.50 13.95
N SER A 165 4.97 -17.30 12.94
CA SER A 165 5.91 -18.19 12.24
C SER A 165 5.61 -18.23 10.74
N PRO A 166 5.75 -17.10 10.02
CA PRO A 166 5.47 -17.04 8.60
C PRO A 166 6.49 -17.84 7.77
N VAL A 167 6.05 -18.35 6.62
CA VAL A 167 6.85 -19.24 5.76
C VAL A 167 6.79 -18.74 4.32
N ILE A 168 7.92 -18.73 3.62
CA ILE A 168 7.94 -18.44 2.18
C ILE A 168 7.44 -19.69 1.44
N GLU A 169 6.34 -19.56 0.70
CA GLU A 169 5.72 -20.65 -0.06
C GLU A 169 6.34 -20.79 -1.44
N SER A 170 6.54 -19.67 -2.15
CA SER A 170 7.11 -19.68 -3.50
C SER A 170 7.82 -18.38 -3.83
N LEU A 171 8.73 -18.45 -4.81
CA LEU A 171 9.38 -17.30 -5.43
C LEU A 171 9.11 -17.32 -6.93
N TYR A 172 8.89 -16.13 -7.50
CA TYR A 172 8.81 -15.91 -8.94
C TYR A 172 9.95 -14.98 -9.37
N LEU A 173 10.80 -15.40 -10.31
CA LEU A 173 12.03 -14.66 -10.65
C LEU A 173 12.13 -14.16 -12.10
N ASP A 174 11.10 -14.37 -12.93
CA ASP A 174 11.09 -13.88 -14.32
C ASP A 174 10.50 -12.46 -14.42
N LEU A 175 11.15 -11.53 -13.71
CA LEU A 175 10.86 -10.09 -13.71
C LEU A 175 12.16 -9.29 -13.79
N TYR A 176 12.05 -8.01 -14.09
CA TYR A 176 13.16 -7.07 -14.18
C TYR A 176 12.89 -5.85 -13.30
N GLU A 177 13.55 -5.84 -12.15
CA GLU A 177 13.37 -4.85 -11.09
C GLU A 177 11.91 -4.58 -10.72
N PRO A 178 11.22 -5.59 -10.12
CA PRO A 178 9.87 -5.41 -9.61
C PRO A 178 9.85 -4.38 -8.49
N LYS A 179 8.88 -3.47 -8.54
CA LYS A 179 8.69 -2.35 -7.61
C LYS A 179 7.38 -2.51 -6.87
N GLY A 180 6.42 -1.60 -7.07
CA GLY A 180 5.19 -1.65 -6.33
C GLY A 180 4.33 -2.85 -6.68
N LEU A 181 3.49 -3.24 -5.73
CA LEU A 181 2.57 -4.35 -5.82
C LEU A 181 1.20 -3.98 -5.26
N GLY A 182 0.17 -4.68 -5.72
CA GLY A 182 -1.19 -4.52 -5.21
C GLY A 182 -2.00 -5.77 -5.52
N LEU A 183 -2.89 -6.15 -4.60
CA LEU A 183 -3.71 -7.34 -4.73
C LEU A 183 -5.19 -6.94 -4.83
N HIS A 184 -5.88 -7.50 -5.82
CA HIS A 184 -7.33 -7.44 -5.95
C HIS A 184 -7.88 -8.87 -6.04
N ASN A 185 -8.66 -9.29 -5.04
CA ASN A 185 -9.10 -10.68 -4.89
C ASN A 185 -7.88 -11.64 -4.94
N ASN A 186 -7.87 -12.59 -5.88
CA ASN A 186 -6.75 -13.52 -6.10
C ASN A 186 -5.79 -13.06 -7.21
N THR A 187 -5.84 -11.80 -7.63
CA THR A 187 -4.97 -11.25 -8.68
C THR A 187 -3.95 -10.30 -8.08
N LEU A 188 -2.68 -10.66 -8.21
CA LEU A 188 -1.55 -9.82 -7.83
C LEU A 188 -1.08 -9.03 -9.05
N TYR A 189 -0.98 -7.72 -8.87
CA TYR A 189 -0.40 -6.81 -9.84
C TYR A 189 0.96 -6.35 -9.34
N VAL A 190 1.96 -6.38 -10.21
CA VAL A 190 3.34 -5.99 -9.90
C VAL A 190 3.81 -4.98 -10.94
N CYS A 191 4.32 -3.84 -10.50
CA CYS A 191 4.99 -2.87 -11.36
C CYS A 191 6.42 -3.36 -11.68
N ASP A 192 6.66 -3.80 -12.90
CA ASP A 192 7.96 -4.18 -13.43
C ASP A 192 8.63 -3.01 -14.17
N LYS A 193 9.94 -2.81 -14.00
CA LYS A 193 10.66 -1.69 -14.61
C LYS A 193 10.72 -1.78 -16.14
N LYS A 194 10.75 -3.00 -16.69
CA LYS A 194 10.88 -3.24 -18.14
C LYS A 194 9.53 -3.38 -18.80
N GLU A 195 8.60 -4.10 -18.18
CA GLU A 195 7.32 -4.49 -18.79
C GLU A 195 6.16 -3.57 -18.40
N GLY A 196 6.33 -2.77 -17.34
CA GLY A 196 5.25 -2.00 -16.74
C GLY A 196 4.41 -2.86 -15.79
N LEU A 197 3.10 -2.67 -15.78
CA LEU A 197 2.21 -3.50 -14.97
C LEU A 197 2.24 -4.95 -15.47
N VAL A 198 2.53 -5.88 -14.57
CA VAL A 198 2.44 -7.33 -14.79
C VAL A 198 1.31 -7.87 -13.90
N LYS A 199 0.54 -8.81 -14.45
CA LYS A 199 -0.60 -9.45 -13.77
C LYS A 199 -0.29 -10.92 -13.48
N PHE A 200 -0.60 -11.36 -12.26
CA PHE A 200 -0.52 -12.74 -11.82
C PHE A 200 -1.85 -13.16 -11.21
N ASN A 201 -2.24 -14.41 -11.44
CA ASN A 201 -3.16 -15.09 -10.54
C ASN A 201 -2.35 -15.74 -9.42
N VAL A 202 -2.89 -15.66 -8.21
CA VAL A 202 -2.41 -16.42 -7.06
C VAL A 202 -3.18 -17.74 -7.07
N GLU A 203 -2.49 -18.87 -7.13
CA GLU A 203 -3.12 -20.19 -7.25
C GLU A 203 -2.27 -21.25 -6.52
N GLU A 204 -2.86 -22.41 -6.23
CA GLU A 204 -2.10 -23.59 -5.80
C GLU A 204 -1.34 -24.15 -7.01
N ILE A 205 -0.02 -24.23 -6.92
CA ILE A 205 0.87 -24.74 -7.97
C ILE A 205 1.67 -25.93 -7.46
N ALA A 206 2.10 -26.80 -8.38
CA ALA A 206 2.99 -27.89 -8.03
C ALA A 206 4.29 -27.35 -7.46
N ASN A 207 4.80 -27.96 -6.38
CA ASN A 207 5.96 -27.44 -5.67
C ASN A 207 7.23 -27.42 -6.55
N GLU A 208 7.37 -28.37 -7.49
CA GLU A 208 8.45 -28.34 -8.47
C GLU A 208 8.42 -27.16 -9.46
N ALA A 209 7.29 -26.44 -9.55
CA ALA A 209 7.17 -25.24 -10.36
C ALA A 209 7.70 -23.99 -9.63
N ASN A 210 8.04 -24.11 -8.34
CA ASN A 210 8.62 -23.03 -7.56
C ASN A 210 10.13 -22.94 -7.77
N ASP A 211 10.66 -21.74 -7.62
CA ASP A 211 12.11 -21.51 -7.61
C ASP A 211 12.73 -21.61 -6.20
N LEU A 212 12.00 -22.14 -5.21
CA LEU A 212 12.49 -22.35 -3.84
C LEU A 212 13.09 -23.74 -3.68
N VAL A 213 14.42 -23.80 -3.76
CA VAL A 213 15.19 -25.03 -3.54
C VAL A 213 16.30 -24.81 -2.52
N ASP A 214 16.66 -25.87 -1.81
CA ASP A 214 17.81 -25.92 -0.92
C ASP A 214 19.14 -25.96 -1.71
N ILE A 215 20.27 -26.08 -1.00
CA ILE A 215 21.61 -26.11 -1.60
C ILE A 215 21.83 -27.28 -2.55
N ASP A 216 21.06 -28.36 -2.40
CA ASP A 216 21.12 -29.56 -3.23
C ASP A 216 20.10 -29.55 -4.37
N GLY A 217 19.31 -28.46 -4.50
CA GLY A 217 18.29 -28.30 -5.53
C GLY A 217 16.96 -29.00 -5.19
N THR A 218 16.76 -29.39 -3.94
CA THR A 218 15.52 -30.02 -3.46
C THR A 218 14.52 -28.95 -3.03
N PRO A 219 13.20 -29.09 -3.30
CA PRO A 219 12.21 -28.17 -2.76
C PRO A 219 12.33 -28.00 -1.25
N VAL A 220 12.20 -26.78 -0.76
CA VAL A 220 12.37 -26.44 0.68
C VAL A 220 11.24 -26.95 1.57
N THR A 221 10.15 -27.45 0.98
CA THR A 221 8.99 -28.03 1.66
C THR A 221 8.65 -29.39 1.07
N ASP A 222 8.15 -30.30 1.91
CA ASP A 222 7.69 -31.64 1.53
C ASP A 222 6.25 -31.62 0.96
N GLU A 223 5.60 -30.46 0.92
CA GLU A 223 4.26 -30.31 0.34
C GLU A 223 4.27 -30.51 -1.18
N GLN A 224 3.23 -31.15 -1.71
CA GLN A 224 3.11 -31.39 -3.15
C GLN A 224 2.72 -30.14 -3.93
N THR A 225 1.94 -29.27 -3.30
CA THR A 225 1.55 -27.98 -3.85
C THR A 225 1.78 -26.90 -2.81
N VAL A 226 1.93 -25.67 -3.30
CA VAL A 226 2.01 -24.46 -2.47
C VAL A 226 1.25 -23.34 -3.17
N LYS A 227 0.97 -22.22 -2.48
CA LYS A 227 0.55 -21.00 -3.19
C LYS A 227 1.68 -20.40 -4.00
N GLY A 228 1.40 -20.09 -5.26
CA GLY A 228 2.32 -19.39 -6.13
C GLY A 228 1.64 -18.54 -7.19
N LEU A 229 2.47 -18.04 -8.10
CA LEU A 229 2.08 -17.01 -9.06
C LEU A 229 2.06 -17.56 -10.48
N VAL A 230 0.90 -17.46 -11.12
CA VAL A 230 0.71 -17.83 -12.53
C VAL A 230 0.53 -16.55 -13.35
N ARG A 231 1.52 -16.23 -14.17
CA ARG A 231 1.53 -15.02 -15.00
C ARG A 231 0.37 -15.01 -15.99
N GLN A 232 -0.35 -13.89 -16.02
CA GLN A 232 -1.49 -13.67 -16.91
C GLN A 232 -1.14 -12.63 -17.98
N PRO A 233 -1.69 -12.76 -19.20
CA PRO A 233 -1.52 -11.75 -20.23
C PRO A 233 -2.28 -10.46 -19.87
N LEU A 234 -1.75 -9.33 -20.36
CA LEU A 234 -2.44 -8.04 -20.44
C LEU A 234 -2.43 -7.60 -21.90
N ASP A 235 -3.56 -7.04 -22.38
CA ASP A 235 -3.71 -6.61 -23.76
C ASP A 235 -2.86 -5.37 -24.11
N ASN A 236 -2.52 -4.57 -23.09
CA ASN A 236 -1.72 -3.36 -23.23
C ASN A 236 -0.60 -3.35 -22.19
N SER A 237 0.45 -2.59 -22.48
CA SER A 237 1.48 -2.24 -21.49
C SER A 237 1.06 -0.96 -20.77
N TYR A 238 1.18 -0.97 -19.45
CA TYR A 238 0.85 0.17 -18.58
C TYR A 238 2.08 0.57 -17.79
N ALA A 239 2.57 1.80 -17.95
CA ALA A 239 3.73 2.28 -17.19
C ALA A 239 3.44 2.28 -15.68
N CYS A 240 4.33 1.71 -14.88
CA CYS A 240 4.06 1.43 -13.46
C CYS A 240 5.34 1.54 -12.63
N ASN A 241 5.28 2.26 -11.51
CA ASN A 241 6.30 2.30 -10.46
C ASN A 241 5.71 1.86 -9.12
N ASP A 242 4.52 2.35 -8.79
CA ASP A 242 3.69 1.87 -7.67
C ASP A 242 2.21 1.93 -8.07
N LEU A 243 1.37 1.18 -7.35
CA LEU A 243 -0.06 1.14 -7.56
C LEU A 243 -0.85 1.13 -6.25
N ILE A 244 -2.10 1.60 -6.34
CA ILE A 244 -3.12 1.44 -5.31
C ILE A 244 -4.29 0.68 -5.92
N VAL A 245 -4.75 -0.37 -5.24
CA VAL A 245 -6.00 -1.07 -5.55
C VAL A 245 -7.10 -0.47 -4.69
N ASN A 246 -8.15 0.08 -5.31
CA ASN A 246 -9.30 0.66 -4.62
C ASN A 246 -10.60 0.10 -5.22
N GLY A 247 -11.14 -0.96 -4.61
CA GLY A 247 -12.20 -1.77 -5.21
C GLY A 247 -11.75 -2.29 -6.58
N ASP A 248 -12.61 -2.13 -7.60
CA ASP A 248 -12.32 -2.53 -8.97
C ASP A 248 -11.46 -1.51 -9.75
N THR A 249 -10.78 -0.59 -9.08
CA THR A 249 -9.96 0.44 -9.72
C THR A 249 -8.49 0.31 -9.32
N LEU A 250 -7.60 0.32 -10.30
CA LEU A 250 -6.17 0.48 -10.11
C LEU A 250 -5.79 1.93 -10.36
N ILE A 251 -5.02 2.51 -9.44
CA ILE A 251 -4.37 3.81 -9.63
C ILE A 251 -2.88 3.55 -9.75
N LEU A 252 -2.33 3.72 -10.95
CA LEU A 252 -0.93 3.51 -11.26
C LEU A 252 -0.19 4.84 -11.25
N THR A 253 1.03 4.82 -10.71
CA THR A 253 1.97 5.94 -10.81
C THR A 253 3.15 5.54 -11.67
N SER A 254 3.68 6.46 -12.46
CA SER A 254 4.89 6.24 -13.24
C SER A 254 5.66 7.55 -13.46
N ALA A 255 6.79 7.47 -14.17
CA ALA A 255 7.51 8.67 -14.61
C ALA A 255 6.71 9.53 -15.60
N LEU A 256 5.69 8.94 -16.26
CA LEU A 256 4.84 9.61 -17.24
C LEU A 256 3.65 10.34 -16.59
N GLY A 257 3.24 9.95 -15.37
CA GLY A 257 2.08 10.52 -14.71
C GLY A 257 1.30 9.51 -13.88
N ILE A 258 -0.01 9.75 -13.75
CA ILE A 258 -0.95 8.90 -13.03
C ILE A 258 -1.96 8.34 -14.02
N GLN A 259 -2.24 7.04 -13.94
CA GLN A 259 -3.28 6.39 -14.74
C GLN A 259 -4.28 5.69 -13.84
N GLN A 260 -5.57 5.83 -14.14
CA GLN A 260 -6.62 5.07 -13.48
C GLN A 260 -7.15 4.02 -14.45
N LEU A 261 -7.17 2.76 -14.01
CA LEU A 261 -7.69 1.63 -14.77
C LEU A 261 -8.83 0.98 -14.00
N ARG A 262 -9.86 0.50 -14.70
CA ARG A 262 -10.90 -0.38 -14.17
C ARG A 262 -10.50 -1.82 -14.40
N ILE A 263 -10.65 -2.64 -13.37
CA ILE A 263 -10.54 -4.09 -13.43
C ILE A 263 -11.85 -4.62 -14.02
N GLU A 264 -11.74 -5.33 -15.14
CA GLU A 264 -12.87 -5.97 -15.81
C GLU A 264 -12.63 -7.48 -15.89
N ASN A 265 -13.68 -8.24 -16.19
CA ASN A 265 -13.60 -9.70 -16.25
C ASN A 265 -12.53 -10.21 -17.23
N GLU A 266 -12.33 -9.50 -18.35
CA GLU A 266 -11.41 -9.90 -19.42
C GLU A 266 -10.11 -9.07 -19.46
N GLY A 267 -9.89 -8.12 -18.55
CA GLY A 267 -8.70 -7.27 -18.62
C GLY A 267 -8.75 -6.00 -17.81
N LEU A 268 -8.12 -4.95 -18.32
CA LEU A 268 -8.05 -3.63 -17.71
C LEU A 268 -8.52 -2.56 -18.71
N ALA A 269 -9.51 -1.76 -18.32
CA ALA A 269 -10.00 -0.65 -19.12
C ALA A 269 -9.44 0.68 -18.60
N SER A 270 -8.91 1.52 -19.47
CA SER A 270 -8.46 2.86 -19.07
C SER A 270 -9.65 3.74 -18.68
N LEU A 271 -9.59 4.39 -17.52
CA LEU A 271 -10.60 5.32 -17.03
C LEU A 271 -10.16 6.77 -17.20
N SER A 272 -8.94 7.09 -16.77
CA SER A 272 -8.39 8.44 -16.83
C SER A 272 -6.87 8.42 -16.81
N GLU A 273 -6.27 9.52 -17.26
CA GLU A 273 -4.84 9.72 -17.23
C GLU A 273 -4.53 11.18 -16.92
N ILE A 274 -3.52 11.40 -16.08
CA ILE A 274 -2.91 12.70 -15.83
C ILE A 274 -1.46 12.58 -16.28
N SER A 275 -1.13 13.18 -17.42
CA SER A 275 0.25 13.25 -17.92
C SER A 275 1.05 14.28 -17.14
N LYS A 276 2.33 13.98 -16.91
CA LYS A 276 3.29 14.90 -16.31
C LYS A 276 3.51 16.17 -17.16
N ASP A 277 3.40 16.06 -18.48
CA ASP A 277 3.80 17.12 -19.42
C ASP A 277 2.64 18.01 -19.92
N GLY A 278 1.40 17.75 -19.46
CA GLY A 278 0.22 18.54 -19.81
C GLY A 278 -0.56 18.01 -21.01
#